data_AF-A0A1Y1NIB6-F1
#
_entry.id   AF-A0A1Y1NIB6-F1
#
_cell.length_a   1.000
_cell.length_b   1.000
_cell.length_c   1.000
_cell.angle_alpha   90.00
_cell.angle_beta   90.00
_cell.angle_gamma   90.00
#
_symmetry.space_group_name_H-M   'P 1'
#
loop_
_entity.id
_entity.type
_entity.pdbx_description
1 polymer ?
#
loop_
_entity_poly.entity_id
_entity_poly.type
_entity_poly.pdbx_seq_one_letter_code
_entity_poly.pdbx_strand_id
1 'polypeptide(L)'
;DVHLQKFGNCNYVSPRHAIIFYNDVSQQYELLNYSRHGTYVNNTLYRNKEFRTKDDSYTVRNNRRTKKHKIAKSKKHAIDLKMTAIDRHSRMKCSCTPDSLECVTSEWEGSIVINHGTVLSFGCITFVFSTLNLPLARLN
;
A
#
# COMPACT_ATOMS: atom_id res chain seq x y z
N ASP A 1 -3.39 3.97 16.18
CA ASP A 1 -3.12 3.92 14.73
C ASP A 1 -2.03 2.94 14.36
N VAL A 2 -2.16 2.29 13.20
CA VAL A 2 -1.18 1.37 12.63
C VAL A 2 -0.43 2.07 11.49
N HIS A 3 0.89 2.21 11.62
CA HIS A 3 1.72 2.82 10.58
C HIS A 3 2.21 1.76 9.58
N LEU A 4 1.59 1.72 8.39
CA LEU A 4 1.89 0.74 7.34
C LEU A 4 3.37 0.75 6.89
N GLN A 5 4.03 1.91 6.92
CA GLN A 5 5.45 2.05 6.57
C GLN A 5 6.41 1.21 7.44
N LYS A 6 5.96 0.78 8.63
CA LYS A 6 6.75 -0.12 9.50
C LYS A 6 6.80 -1.57 9.00
N PHE A 7 5.87 -1.95 8.12
CA PHE A 7 5.71 -3.32 7.63
C PHE A 7 6.21 -3.50 6.19
N GLY A 8 6.53 -2.41 5.50
CA GLY A 8 7.09 -2.44 4.15
C GLY A 8 6.91 -1.12 3.40
N ASN A 9 7.59 -1.00 2.27
CA ASN A 9 7.51 0.16 1.39
C ASN A 9 6.70 -0.20 0.15
N CYS A 10 5.59 0.48 -0.08
CA CYS A 10 4.76 0.31 -1.26
C CYS A 10 4.32 1.67 -1.80
N ASN A 11 4.40 1.86 -3.12
CA ASN A 11 4.00 3.11 -3.78
C ASN A 11 2.48 3.30 -3.83
N TYR A 12 1.72 2.26 -3.49
CA TYR A 12 0.26 2.22 -3.53
C TYR A 12 -0.35 2.28 -2.12
N VAL A 13 0.42 2.78 -1.13
CA VAL A 13 -0.07 3.01 0.22
C VAL A 13 -0.22 4.51 0.46
N SER A 14 -1.44 4.97 0.69
CA SER A 14 -1.72 6.36 1.08
C SER A 14 -1.37 6.63 2.55
N PRO A 15 -0.99 7.87 2.93
CA PRO A 15 -0.72 8.24 4.32
C PRO A 15 -1.89 7.95 5.28
N ARG A 16 -3.12 8.23 4.83
CA ARG A 16 -4.36 7.80 5.47
C ARG A 16 -5.04 6.78 4.57
N HIS A 17 -4.76 5.50 4.80
CA HIS A 17 -5.17 4.44 3.88
C HIS A 17 -6.60 3.95 4.15
N ALA A 18 -6.86 3.50 5.38
CA ALA A 18 -8.16 2.97 5.78
C ALA A 18 -8.37 3.17 7.29
N ILE A 19 -9.62 3.09 7.72
CA ILE A 19 -10.02 3.04 9.13
C ILE A 19 -10.84 1.77 9.32
N ILE A 20 -10.57 1.05 10.40
CA ILE A 20 -11.40 -0.06 10.88
C ILE A 20 -12.06 0.42 12.17
N PHE A 21 -13.38 0.25 12.28
CA PHE A 21 -14.14 0.63 13.46
C PHE A 21 -15.18 -0.44 13.77
N TYR A 22 -15.65 -0.47 15.01
CA TYR A 22 -16.79 -1.29 15.39
C TYR A 22 -18.06 -0.45 15.30
N ASN A 23 -19.09 -0.96 14.62
CA ASN A 23 -20.38 -0.29 14.51
C ASN A 23 -21.33 -0.88 15.57
N ASP A 24 -21.68 -0.08 16.57
CA ASP A 24 -22.54 -0.50 17.67
C ASP A 24 -23.98 -0.81 17.23
N VAL A 25 -24.45 -0.27 16.10
CA VAL A 25 -25.81 -0.53 15.61
C VAL A 25 -25.88 -1.88 14.89
N SER A 26 -24.93 -2.15 14.00
CA SER A 26 -24.87 -3.42 13.26
C SER A 26 -24.19 -4.55 14.05
N GLN A 27 -23.50 -4.22 15.16
CA GLN A 27 -22.68 -5.13 15.96
C GLN A 27 -21.56 -5.80 15.15
N GLN A 28 -21.07 -5.13 14.09
CA GLN A 28 -20.03 -5.64 13.19
C GLN A 28 -18.80 -4.72 13.15
N TYR A 29 -17.65 -5.28 12.77
CA TYR A 29 -16.50 -4.48 12.39
C TYR A 29 -16.62 -4.05 10.93
N GLU A 30 -16.30 -2.80 10.68
CA GLU A 30 -16.46 -2.16 9.39
C GLU A 30 -15.17 -1.44 8.99
N LEU A 31 -14.86 -1.46 7.69
CA LEU A 31 -13.69 -0.82 7.10
C LEU A 31 -14.09 0.30 6.13
N LEU A 32 -13.53 1.48 6.33
CA LEU A 32 -13.61 2.60 5.40
C LEU A 32 -12.28 2.76 4.66
N ASN A 33 -12.31 2.70 3.33
CA ASN A 33 -11.15 2.96 2.49
C ASN A 33 -11.08 4.45 2.12
N TYR A 34 -9.99 5.11 2.48
CA TYR A 34 -9.66 6.48 2.06
C TYR A 34 -8.59 6.54 0.98
N SER A 35 -7.96 5.40 0.65
CA SER A 35 -6.92 5.37 -0.35
C SER A 35 -7.48 5.43 -1.78
N ARG A 36 -6.91 6.31 -2.61
CA ARG A 36 -7.11 6.30 -4.06
C ARG A 36 -6.67 4.99 -4.74
N HIS A 37 -5.74 4.27 -4.11
CA HIS A 37 -5.24 2.99 -4.64
C HIS A 37 -6.21 1.84 -4.33
N GLY A 38 -7.06 2.02 -3.33
CA GLY A 38 -8.02 1.04 -2.85
C GLY A 38 -7.43 0.06 -1.84
N THR A 39 -8.33 -0.68 -1.18
CA THR A 39 -8.01 -1.74 -0.22
C THR A 39 -8.54 -3.06 -0.76
N TYR A 40 -7.73 -4.12 -0.71
CA TYR A 40 -8.23 -5.45 -1.00
C TYR A 40 -8.76 -6.10 0.27
N VAL A 41 -9.99 -6.62 0.21
CA VAL A 41 -10.61 -7.42 1.27
C VAL A 41 -10.92 -8.79 0.68
N ASN A 42 -10.28 -9.84 1.17
CA ASN A 42 -10.36 -11.20 0.61
C ASN A 42 -10.16 -11.21 -0.92
N ASN A 43 -9.13 -10.52 -1.40
CA ASN A 43 -8.77 -10.37 -2.82
C ASN A 43 -9.75 -9.54 -3.69
N THR A 44 -10.85 -9.04 -3.13
CA THR A 44 -11.74 -8.09 -3.81
C THR A 44 -11.26 -6.65 -3.58
N LEU A 45 -11.09 -5.89 -4.66
CA LEU A 45 -10.65 -4.49 -4.60
C LEU A 45 -11.80 -3.56 -4.27
N TYR A 46 -11.67 -2.82 -3.17
CA TYR A 46 -12.58 -1.73 -2.80
C TYR A 46 -11.88 -0.38 -3.00
N ARG A 47 -12.34 0.38 -3.98
CA ARG A 47 -11.80 1.69 -4.37
C ARG A 47 -12.95 2.67 -4.62
N ASN A 48 -12.81 3.89 -4.12
CA ASN A 48 -13.79 4.95 -4.35
C ASN A 48 -13.76 5.42 -5.82
N LYS A 49 -14.94 5.58 -6.43
CA LYS A 49 -15.16 6.06 -7.79
C LYS A 49 -14.58 7.45 -8.07
N GLU A 50 -14.56 8.35 -7.08
CA GLU A 50 -14.08 9.73 -7.27
C GLU A 50 -12.61 9.80 -7.72
N PHE A 51 -11.83 8.77 -7.41
CA PHE A 51 -10.43 8.67 -7.85
C PHE A 51 -10.26 8.07 -9.25
N ARG A 52 -11.35 7.72 -9.94
CA ARG A 52 -11.36 7.32 -11.36
C ARG A 52 -11.45 8.55 -12.26
N THR A 53 -10.62 9.57 -12.04
CA THR A 53 -10.47 10.60 -13.07
C THR A 53 -9.71 9.99 -14.25
N LYS A 54 -9.99 10.45 -15.47
CA LYS A 54 -9.41 10.01 -16.76
C LYS A 54 -7.89 10.28 -16.88
N ASP A 55 -7.18 10.28 -15.78
CA ASP A 55 -5.81 10.74 -15.62
C ASP A 55 -4.91 9.66 -15.01
N ASP A 56 -5.11 8.40 -15.44
CA ASP A 56 -4.11 7.33 -15.31
C ASP A 56 -2.88 7.58 -16.23
N SER A 57 -2.57 8.85 -16.48
CA SER A 57 -1.39 9.34 -17.17
C SER A 57 -0.33 9.88 -16.20
N TYR A 58 -0.31 9.37 -14.95
CA TYR A 58 0.86 9.54 -14.07
C TYR A 58 2.01 8.67 -14.60
N THR A 59 2.59 9.15 -15.70
CA THR A 59 3.95 8.90 -16.11
C THR A 59 4.83 8.92 -14.87
N VAL A 60 5.47 7.78 -14.60
CA VAL A 60 6.59 7.68 -13.69
C VAL A 60 7.64 8.65 -14.22
N ARG A 61 7.63 9.88 -13.70
CA ARG A 61 8.64 10.88 -14.00
C ARG A 61 9.93 10.41 -13.35
N ASN A 62 10.67 9.58 -14.09
CA ASN A 62 12.03 9.22 -13.79
C ASN A 62 12.80 10.51 -13.49
N ASN A 63 13.23 10.67 -12.24
CA ASN A 63 14.15 11.73 -11.84
C ASN A 63 15.52 11.49 -12.49
N ARG A 64 15.65 11.75 -13.79
CA ARG A 64 16.94 12.08 -14.40
C ARG A 64 17.24 13.53 -14.05
N ARG A 65 17.87 13.74 -12.89
CA ARG A 65 18.52 15.03 -12.58
C ARG A 65 19.65 15.24 -13.59
N THR A 66 19.40 16.13 -14.54
CA THR A 66 20.43 16.75 -15.38
C THR A 66 21.16 17.79 -14.54
N LYS A 67 22.46 17.59 -14.31
CA LYS A 67 23.39 18.69 -14.02
C LYS A 67 24.55 18.59 -15.01
N LYS A 68 24.45 19.42 -16.06
CA LYS A 68 25.55 19.75 -16.96
C LYS A 68 26.54 20.61 -16.18
N HIS A 69 27.78 20.14 -15.99
CA HIS A 69 28.95 20.99 -15.88
C HIS A 69 30.04 20.44 -16.80
N LYS A 70 30.74 21.38 -17.45
CA LYS A 70 31.56 21.24 -18.66
C LYS A 70 33.03 20.87 -18.34
N ILE A 71 33.63 20.12 -19.29
CA ILE A 71 35.05 20.08 -19.72
C ILE A 71 36.09 19.38 -18.80
N ALA A 72 36.64 18.25 -19.27
CA ALA A 72 38.04 18.10 -19.77
C ALA A 72 38.39 16.62 -20.06
N LYS A 73 39.20 16.39 -21.11
CA LYS A 73 39.70 15.10 -21.61
C LYS A 73 40.70 14.46 -20.63
N SER A 74 40.71 13.12 -20.51
CA SER A 74 41.87 12.23 -20.78
C SER A 74 41.67 10.78 -20.29
N LYS A 75 42.39 9.85 -20.93
CA LYS A 75 42.26 8.38 -20.93
C LYS A 75 42.89 7.72 -19.68
N LYS A 76 42.37 6.56 -19.22
CA LYS A 76 43.04 5.23 -19.09
C LYS A 76 42.35 4.30 -18.08
N HIS A 77 42.44 3.00 -18.36
CA HIS A 77 41.91 1.84 -17.64
C HIS A 77 42.36 1.75 -16.16
N ALA A 78 41.45 1.36 -15.26
CA ALA A 78 41.69 0.38 -14.20
C ALA A 78 40.36 0.02 -13.53
N ILE A 79 40.24 -1.25 -13.14
CA ILE A 79 39.06 -1.96 -12.68
C ILE A 79 38.53 -1.31 -11.39
N ASP A 80 37.38 -0.65 -11.46
CA ASP A 80 36.69 -0.14 -10.27
C ASP A 80 35.94 -1.32 -9.64
N LEU A 81 36.54 -1.96 -8.64
CA LEU A 81 35.81 -2.81 -7.71
C LEU A 81 34.81 -1.92 -6.98
N LYS A 82 33.63 -1.71 -7.59
CA LYS A 82 32.48 -1.16 -6.89
C LYS A 82 32.07 -2.16 -5.85
N MET A 83 32.52 -1.92 -4.62
CA MET A 83 31.89 -2.47 -3.43
C MET A 83 30.47 -1.91 -3.42
N THR A 84 29.53 -2.62 -4.04
CA THR A 84 28.11 -2.38 -3.83
C THR A 84 27.85 -2.80 -2.40
N ALA A 85 27.76 -1.82 -1.49
CA ALA A 85 27.14 -2.06 -0.20
C ALA A 85 25.76 -2.66 -0.50
N ILE A 86 25.61 -3.97 -0.27
CA ILE A 86 24.31 -4.61 -0.23
C ILE A 86 23.66 -3.99 1.00
N ASP A 87 22.80 -2.99 0.76
CA ASP A 87 21.84 -2.54 1.76
C ASP A 87 21.07 -3.80 2.17
N ARG A 88 21.36 -4.32 3.37
CA ARG A 88 20.71 -5.53 3.90
C ARG A 88 19.22 -5.33 4.11
N HIS A 89 18.73 -4.10 3.94
CA HIS A 89 17.36 -3.85 3.53
C HIS A 89 17.27 -3.98 2.02
N SER A 90 17.19 -5.22 1.53
CA SER A 90 16.50 -5.48 0.27
C SER A 90 15.08 -4.92 0.45
N ARG A 91 14.91 -3.63 0.15
CA ARG A 91 13.61 -2.97 0.12
C ARG A 91 12.89 -3.73 -0.96
N MET A 92 12.01 -4.65 -0.57
CA MET A 92 11.19 -5.39 -1.52
C MET A 92 10.61 -4.36 -2.47
N LYS A 93 11.02 -4.43 -3.74
CA LYS A 93 10.54 -3.48 -4.73
C LYS A 93 9.04 -3.73 -4.83
N CYS A 94 8.25 -2.66 -4.68
CA CYS A 94 6.81 -2.73 -4.80
C CYS A 94 6.44 -3.46 -6.10
N SER A 95 5.63 -4.52 -5.97
CA SER A 95 5.17 -5.38 -7.07
C SER A 95 3.77 -5.02 -7.58
N CYS A 96 3.18 -3.93 -7.09
CA CYS A 96 1.87 -3.48 -7.55
C CYS A 96 1.95 -3.05 -9.02
N THR A 97 1.12 -3.68 -9.84
CA THR A 97 0.87 -3.30 -11.24
C THR A 97 -0.37 -2.42 -11.28
N PRO A 98 -0.34 -1.29 -12.01
CA PRO A 98 -1.51 -0.41 -12.10
C PRO A 98 -2.71 -1.06 -12.82
N ASP A 99 -2.51 -2.17 -13.55
CA ASP A 99 -3.41 -2.55 -14.63
C ASP A 99 -3.76 -4.05 -14.73
N SER A 100 -3.40 -4.90 -13.74
CA SER A 100 -3.58 -6.37 -13.88
C SER A 100 -4.66 -7.01 -13.03
N LEU A 101 -5.53 -6.23 -12.38
CA LEU A 101 -6.66 -6.79 -11.65
C LEU A 101 -7.91 -6.31 -12.35
N GLU A 102 -8.53 -7.22 -13.09
CA GLU A 102 -9.89 -7.07 -13.61
C GLU A 102 -10.72 -6.47 -12.49
N CYS A 103 -11.01 -5.19 -12.69
CA CYS A 103 -11.65 -4.38 -11.71
C CYS A 103 -13.10 -4.84 -11.75
N VAL A 104 -13.45 -5.85 -10.96
CA VAL A 104 -14.80 -5.99 -10.45
C VAL A 104 -14.98 -4.77 -9.55
N THR A 105 -15.14 -3.60 -10.19
CA THR A 105 -15.49 -2.35 -9.53
C THR A 105 -16.87 -2.61 -8.95
N SER A 106 -16.91 -3.13 -7.73
CA SER A 106 -18.02 -2.81 -6.87
C SER A 106 -18.00 -1.30 -6.80
N GLU A 107 -19.07 -0.73 -7.31
CA GLU A 107 -19.38 0.68 -7.34
C GLU A 107 -19.54 1.22 -5.91
N TRP A 108 -18.48 1.12 -5.14
CA TRP A 108 -18.58 1.05 -3.71
C TRP A 108 -18.34 2.41 -3.10
N GLU A 109 -19.36 2.87 -2.40
CA GLU A 109 -19.38 4.05 -1.57
C GLU A 109 -20.02 3.61 -0.25
N GLY A 110 -19.23 3.55 0.82
CA GLY A 110 -19.70 3.04 2.11
C GLY A 110 -18.59 2.44 2.95
N SER A 111 -18.95 1.55 3.87
CA SER A 111 -18.06 0.72 4.69
C SER A 111 -18.18 -0.76 4.30
N ILE A 112 -17.12 -1.55 4.52
CA ILE A 112 -17.07 -2.98 4.24
C ILE A 112 -17.13 -3.69 5.57
N VAL A 113 -18.10 -4.58 5.74
CA VAL A 113 -18.12 -5.49 6.89
C VAL A 113 -16.93 -6.45 6.80
N ILE A 114 -16.13 -6.50 7.85
CA ILE A 114 -14.97 -7.39 7.96
C ILE A 114 -15.10 -8.25 9.21
N ASN A 115 -14.64 -9.51 9.12
CA ASN A 115 -14.78 -10.50 10.17
C ASN A 115 -13.42 -11.03 10.59
N HIS A 116 -13.37 -11.70 11.75
CA HIS A 116 -12.19 -12.47 12.13
C HIS A 116 -11.76 -13.39 10.97
N GLY A 117 -10.48 -13.36 10.65
CA GLY A 117 -9.90 -14.11 9.53
C GLY A 117 -9.93 -13.38 8.18
N THR A 118 -10.58 -12.21 8.08
CA THR A 118 -10.58 -11.43 6.83
C THR A 118 -9.16 -11.00 6.45
N VAL A 119 -8.75 -11.29 5.22
CA VAL A 119 -7.46 -10.87 4.68
C VAL A 119 -7.57 -9.47 4.10
N LEU A 120 -6.78 -8.55 4.64
CA LEU A 120 -6.72 -7.15 4.22
C LEU A 120 -5.39 -6.89 3.52
N SER A 121 -5.41 -6.34 2.30
CA SER A 121 -4.18 -5.89 1.64
C SER A 121 -4.24 -4.43 1.24
N PHE A 122 -3.20 -3.70 1.64
CA PHE A 122 -2.97 -2.29 1.34
C PHE A 122 -1.72 -2.20 0.45
N GLY A 123 -1.92 -2.19 -0.87
CA GLY A 123 -0.82 -2.36 -1.82
C GLY A 123 -0.11 -3.71 -1.63
N CYS A 124 1.20 -3.70 -1.36
CA CYS A 124 1.99 -4.92 -1.13
C CYS A 124 1.94 -5.44 0.32
N ILE A 125 1.21 -4.77 1.23
CA ILE A 125 1.23 -5.09 2.65
C ILE A 125 -0.07 -5.79 3.01
N THR A 126 0.01 -7.00 3.54
CA THR A 126 -1.14 -7.84 3.85
C THR A 126 -1.22 -8.16 5.33
N PHE A 127 -2.43 -8.13 5.87
CA PHE A 127 -2.77 -8.47 7.25
C PHE A 127 -3.94 -9.44 7.27
N VAL A 128 -4.07 -10.18 8.38
CA VAL A 128 -5.29 -10.90 8.72
C VAL A 128 -5.94 -10.16 9.87
N PHE A 129 -7.18 -9.73 9.68
CA PHE A 129 -7.97 -9.10 10.74
C PHE A 129 -8.39 -10.17 11.74
N SER A 130 -8.17 -9.90 13.03
CA SER A 130 -8.52 -10.82 14.11
C SER A 130 -9.16 -10.03 15.23
N THR A 131 -10.35 -10.47 15.66
CA THR A 131 -10.98 -10.00 16.89
C THR A 131 -10.59 -10.91 18.05
N LEU A 132 -10.33 -10.33 19.22
CA LEU A 132 -10.10 -11.07 20.45
C LEU A 132 -11.37 -10.99 21.30
N ASN A 133 -12.08 -12.11 21.44
CA ASN A 133 -13.13 -12.25 22.44
C ASN A 133 -12.47 -12.64 23.76
N LEU A 134 -11.85 -11.66 24.44
CA LEU A 134 -11.42 -11.88 25.81
C LEU A 134 -12.68 -11.88 26.67
N PRO A 135 -13.04 -13.00 27.34
CA PRO A 135 -14.06 -12.93 28.37
C PRO A 135 -13.56 -11.92 29.39
N LEU A 136 -14.35 -10.87 29.64
CA LEU A 136 -14.12 -9.95 30.74
C LEU A 136 -14.01 -10.82 31.99
N ALA A 137 -12.79 -11.05 32.46
CA ALA A 137 -12.55 -11.67 33.73
C ALA A 137 -13.35 -10.84 34.73
N ARG A 138 -14.40 -11.43 35.29
CA ARG A 138 -15.16 -10.86 36.39
C ARG A 138 -14.16 -10.70 37.53
N LEU A 139 -13.56 -9.53 37.64
CA LEU A 139 -12.91 -9.07 38.85
C LEU A 139 -14.05 -8.82 39.84
N ASN A 140 -14.42 -9.88 40.56
CA ASN A 140 -15.19 -9.80 41.79
C ASN A 140 -14.27 -9.33 42.92
#